data_AF-A0A813G805-F1
#
_entry.id   AF-A0A813G805-F1
#
_cell.length_a   1.000
_cell.length_b   1.000
_cell.length_c   1.000
_cell.angle_alpha   90.00
_cell.angle_beta   90.00
_cell.angle_gamma   90.00
#
_symmetry.space_group_name_H-M   'P 1'
#
loop_
_entity.id
_entity.type
_entity.pdbx_description
1 polymer ?
#
loop_
_entity_poly.entity_id
_entity_poly.type
_entity_poly.pdbx_seq_one_letter_code
_entity_poly.pdbx_strand_id
1 'polypeptide(L)'
;MEESRLGFRSFVLGQYLVKPEVRKASLFLCTNPMYYCNFFTEFNKTVLGYFGLPLHYMVPQEHWAKWTKDFVALASQPKSFFVSNNPLHAEQVVWQTGRRIPLLRPVVLYRDEVYNPTRENDILLPEPRDACVLNCLIRAFTPEGYPLKFFGKADTDRTFQAFTSFRAVVLFPHDFALMTFYELYAMGVPIFMPSHMSKYLFPYSATVPLLDYVPSDVQQGCEGCEERAPYSPMNLNSGAALKHWVNKVDFFVLPEVQLFPSIAGLLDALPRADVHAISQRMRENRQSRLDDGLGFWRRVTESTFRDGLVELPRS
;
A
#
# COMPACT_ATOMS: atom_id res chain seq x y z
N MET A 1 -17.69 -6.40 -24.85
CA MET A 1 -17.11 -5.72 -23.67
C MET A 1 -17.22 -4.20 -23.72
N GLU A 2 -17.07 -3.59 -24.89
CA GLU A 2 -17.27 -2.14 -25.06
C GLU A 2 -18.72 -1.71 -24.80
N GLU A 3 -19.71 -2.48 -25.31
CA GLU A 3 -21.14 -2.29 -24.98
C GLU A 3 -21.45 -2.50 -23.49
N SER A 4 -20.81 -3.46 -22.83
CA SER A 4 -20.99 -3.66 -21.38
C SER A 4 -20.34 -2.55 -20.55
N ARG A 5 -19.36 -1.82 -21.09
CA ARG A 5 -18.69 -0.69 -20.43
C ARG A 5 -19.37 0.64 -20.68
N LEU A 6 -19.83 0.90 -21.90
CA LEU A 6 -20.79 1.98 -22.16
C LEU A 6 -22.04 1.72 -21.32
N GLY A 7 -22.50 0.47 -21.25
CA GLY A 7 -23.53 0.02 -20.34
C GLY A 7 -23.18 0.31 -18.88
N PHE A 8 -22.00 -0.09 -18.39
CA PHE A 8 -21.62 0.10 -16.99
C PHE A 8 -21.41 1.58 -16.62
N ARG A 9 -20.71 2.37 -17.45
CA ARG A 9 -20.54 3.80 -17.22
C ARG A 9 -21.89 4.51 -17.27
N SER A 10 -22.69 4.30 -18.32
CA SER A 10 -24.03 4.88 -18.42
C SER A 10 -24.96 4.39 -17.31
N PHE A 11 -24.79 3.16 -16.83
CA PHE A 11 -25.50 2.62 -15.68
C PHE A 11 -25.07 3.32 -14.39
N VAL A 12 -23.76 3.43 -14.11
CA VAL A 12 -23.24 4.12 -12.92
C VAL A 12 -23.68 5.58 -12.94
N LEU A 13 -23.51 6.27 -14.07
CA LEU A 13 -23.95 7.64 -14.24
C LEU A 13 -25.47 7.75 -14.07
N GLY A 14 -26.26 6.97 -14.79
CA GLY A 14 -27.74 7.02 -14.73
C GLY A 14 -28.32 6.67 -13.36
N GLN A 15 -27.72 5.72 -12.64
CA GLN A 15 -28.22 5.24 -11.35
C GLN A 15 -27.71 6.05 -10.16
N TYR A 16 -26.48 6.58 -10.22
CA TYR A 16 -25.85 7.26 -9.09
C TYR A 16 -25.82 8.78 -9.22
N LEU A 17 -25.78 9.36 -10.43
CA LEU A 17 -25.83 10.83 -10.60
C LEU A 17 -27.13 11.45 -10.10
N VAL A 18 -28.22 10.68 -10.12
CA VAL A 18 -29.54 11.15 -9.67
C VAL A 18 -29.70 11.10 -8.15
N LYS A 19 -28.82 10.38 -7.45
CA LYS A 19 -28.91 10.22 -5.99
C LYS A 19 -28.56 11.55 -5.30
N PRO A 20 -29.45 12.11 -4.46
CA PRO A 20 -29.21 13.37 -3.76
C PRO A 20 -27.90 13.36 -2.94
N GLU A 21 -27.53 12.22 -2.37
CA GLU A 21 -26.33 12.05 -1.55
C GLU A 21 -25.06 12.26 -2.38
N VAL A 22 -25.04 11.73 -3.61
CA VAL A 22 -23.91 11.87 -4.54
C VAL A 22 -23.77 13.32 -4.99
N ARG A 23 -24.88 14.02 -5.25
CA ARG A 23 -24.87 15.45 -5.60
C ARG A 23 -24.41 16.34 -4.44
N LYS A 24 -24.72 15.95 -3.21
CA LYS A 24 -24.30 16.65 -1.98
C LYS A 24 -22.83 16.38 -1.62
N ALA A 25 -22.22 15.34 -2.17
CA ALA A 25 -20.82 15.06 -1.94
C ALA A 25 -19.94 16.23 -2.40
N SER A 26 -19.02 16.66 -1.53
CA SER A 26 -18.02 17.68 -1.86
C SER A 26 -16.72 17.05 -2.37
N LEU A 27 -16.51 15.76 -2.06
CA LEU A 27 -15.33 14.99 -2.41
C LEU A 27 -15.72 13.56 -2.83
N PHE A 28 -15.10 13.06 -3.88
CA PHE A 28 -15.14 11.66 -4.27
C PHE A 28 -13.81 10.99 -3.97
N LEU A 29 -13.85 9.84 -3.28
CA LEU A 29 -12.70 9.00 -3.04
C LEU A 29 -12.68 7.84 -4.05
N CYS A 30 -11.59 7.70 -4.80
CA CYS A 30 -11.29 6.51 -5.58
C CYS A 30 -10.04 5.81 -5.04
N THR A 31 -10.10 4.49 -4.90
CA THR A 31 -8.97 3.68 -4.42
C THR A 31 -8.61 2.64 -5.46
N ASN A 32 -9.33 1.52 -5.52
CA ASN A 32 -9.02 0.43 -6.43
C ASN A 32 -10.25 -0.08 -7.19
N PRO A 33 -10.13 -0.35 -8.50
CA PRO A 33 -9.02 0.03 -9.40
C PRO A 33 -9.00 1.55 -9.68
N MET A 34 -7.80 2.11 -9.95
CA MET A 34 -7.65 3.54 -10.29
C MET A 34 -8.48 3.96 -11.50
N TYR A 35 -8.73 3.05 -12.42
CA TYR A 35 -9.55 3.26 -13.61
C TYR A 35 -10.93 3.87 -13.31
N TYR A 36 -11.50 3.56 -12.13
CA TYR A 36 -12.81 4.09 -11.72
C TYR A 36 -12.79 5.57 -11.33
N CYS A 37 -11.63 6.18 -11.13
CA CYS A 37 -11.54 7.63 -10.92
C CYS A 37 -12.09 8.41 -12.13
N ASN A 38 -12.07 7.82 -13.33
CA ASN A 38 -12.63 8.43 -14.54
C ASN A 38 -14.15 8.66 -14.46
N PHE A 39 -14.87 7.96 -13.57
CA PHE A 39 -16.30 8.20 -13.40
C PHE A 39 -16.57 9.53 -12.70
N PHE A 40 -15.64 10.01 -11.87
CA PHE A 40 -15.86 11.21 -11.06
C PHE A 40 -15.53 12.51 -11.78
N THR A 41 -14.90 12.44 -12.96
CA THR A 41 -14.47 13.62 -13.72
C THR A 41 -15.62 14.47 -14.23
N GLU A 42 -16.81 13.88 -14.38
CA GLU A 42 -18.02 14.58 -14.84
C GLU A 42 -18.69 15.43 -13.74
N PHE A 43 -18.34 15.21 -12.47
CA PHE A 43 -19.05 15.83 -11.36
C PHE A 43 -18.58 17.25 -11.03
N ASN A 44 -17.47 17.72 -11.64
CA ASN A 44 -16.81 18.99 -11.31
C ASN A 44 -16.62 19.17 -9.78
N LYS A 45 -16.34 18.08 -9.08
CA LYS A 45 -16.04 18.03 -7.65
C LYS A 45 -14.58 17.67 -7.42
N THR A 46 -14.13 17.86 -6.19
CA THR A 46 -12.82 17.37 -5.78
C THR A 46 -12.79 15.84 -5.84
N VAL A 47 -11.76 15.28 -6.48
CA VAL A 47 -11.51 13.84 -6.56
C VAL A 47 -10.20 13.54 -5.83
N LEU A 48 -10.26 12.64 -4.86
CA LEU A 48 -9.10 12.10 -4.16
C LEU A 48 -8.87 10.66 -4.62
N GLY A 49 -7.68 10.40 -5.13
CA GLY A 49 -7.20 9.07 -5.48
C GLY A 49 -6.15 8.61 -4.50
N TYR A 50 -6.38 7.50 -3.80
CA TYR A 50 -5.42 6.92 -2.84
C TYR A 50 -5.09 5.49 -3.22
N PHE A 51 -3.88 5.27 -3.72
CA PHE A 51 -3.57 4.08 -4.53
C PHE A 51 -2.45 3.23 -3.97
N GLY A 52 -2.59 1.92 -4.08
CA GLY A 52 -1.52 0.97 -3.76
C GLY A 52 -1.39 -0.19 -4.74
N LEU A 53 -2.22 -0.21 -5.79
CA LEU A 53 -2.18 -1.23 -6.84
C LEU A 53 -1.75 -0.60 -8.16
N PRO A 54 -1.16 -1.39 -9.08
CA PRO A 54 -0.74 -0.93 -10.40
C PRO A 54 -1.76 -0.07 -11.16
N LEU A 55 -1.28 0.91 -11.92
CA LEU A 55 -2.13 1.82 -12.72
C LEU A 55 -3.07 1.07 -13.68
N HIS A 56 -2.60 -0.02 -14.25
CA HIS A 56 -3.34 -0.85 -15.21
C HIS A 56 -4.10 -2.01 -14.58
N TYR A 57 -4.14 -2.11 -13.24
CA TYR A 57 -4.87 -3.16 -12.54
C TYR A 57 -6.36 -3.14 -12.92
N MET A 58 -6.87 -4.28 -13.37
CA MET A 58 -8.25 -4.47 -13.89
C MET A 58 -8.62 -3.60 -15.11
N VAL A 59 -7.63 -3.10 -15.85
CA VAL A 59 -7.85 -2.44 -17.14
C VAL A 59 -7.55 -3.46 -18.25
N PRO A 60 -8.48 -3.71 -19.20
CA PRO A 60 -8.19 -4.51 -20.37
C PRO A 60 -7.05 -3.90 -21.20
N GLN A 61 -6.21 -4.76 -21.75
CA GLN A 61 -4.94 -4.40 -22.39
C GLN A 61 -5.11 -3.41 -23.55
N GLU A 62 -6.15 -3.60 -24.36
CA GLU A 62 -6.51 -2.75 -25.49
C GLU A 62 -6.81 -1.29 -25.07
N HIS A 63 -7.05 -1.03 -23.78
CA HIS A 63 -7.36 0.30 -23.26
C HIS A 63 -6.21 0.96 -22.50
N TRP A 64 -5.06 0.30 -22.29
CA TRP A 64 -3.99 0.87 -21.48
C TRP A 64 -3.42 2.15 -22.04
N ALA A 65 -3.25 2.25 -23.36
CA ALA A 65 -2.77 3.47 -24.01
C ALA A 65 -3.70 4.66 -23.74
N LYS A 66 -5.00 4.47 -23.94
CA LYS A 66 -6.01 5.50 -23.69
C LYS A 66 -6.08 5.84 -22.21
N TRP A 67 -6.18 4.84 -21.34
CA TRP A 67 -6.27 5.04 -19.89
C TRP A 67 -5.06 5.77 -19.34
N THR A 68 -3.85 5.47 -19.79
CA THR A 68 -2.64 6.18 -19.34
C THR A 68 -2.72 7.67 -19.67
N LYS A 69 -3.18 8.02 -20.88
CA LYS A 69 -3.41 9.43 -21.28
C LYS A 69 -4.52 10.08 -20.46
N ASP A 70 -5.65 9.38 -20.28
CA ASP A 70 -6.78 9.87 -19.47
C ASP A 70 -6.35 10.12 -18.02
N PHE A 71 -5.55 9.22 -17.43
CA PHE A 71 -5.01 9.37 -16.08
C PHE A 71 -4.10 10.59 -15.97
N VAL A 72 -3.19 10.81 -16.93
CA VAL A 72 -2.33 12.01 -16.93
C VAL A 72 -3.17 13.29 -17.03
N ALA A 73 -4.17 13.30 -17.90
CA ALA A 73 -5.07 14.44 -18.02
C ALA A 73 -5.86 14.68 -16.73
N LEU A 74 -6.34 13.62 -16.10
CA LEU A 74 -7.06 13.68 -14.83
C LEU A 74 -6.17 14.14 -13.68
N ALA A 75 -4.98 13.58 -13.53
CA ALA A 75 -4.00 13.97 -12.52
C ALA A 75 -3.53 15.43 -12.66
N SER A 76 -3.71 16.03 -13.85
CA SER A 76 -3.37 17.42 -14.12
C SER A 76 -4.51 18.39 -13.78
N GLN A 77 -5.70 17.90 -13.39
CA GLN A 77 -6.82 18.76 -13.02
C GLN A 77 -6.59 19.39 -11.65
N PRO A 78 -6.92 20.67 -11.45
CA PRO A 78 -6.71 21.36 -10.17
C PRO A 78 -7.54 20.78 -9.01
N LYS A 79 -8.59 20.01 -9.34
CA LYS A 79 -9.50 19.35 -8.38
C LYS A 79 -9.18 17.88 -8.17
N SER A 80 -8.11 17.36 -8.76
CA SER A 80 -7.72 15.95 -8.65
C SER A 80 -6.46 15.82 -7.81
N PHE A 81 -6.59 15.11 -6.70
CA PHE A 81 -5.51 14.86 -5.74
C PHE A 81 -5.21 13.37 -5.74
N PHE A 82 -4.14 12.97 -6.43
CA PHE A 82 -3.74 11.57 -6.50
C PHE A 82 -2.50 11.33 -5.65
N VAL A 83 -2.50 10.23 -4.90
CA VAL A 83 -1.43 9.89 -3.97
C VAL A 83 -1.17 8.40 -3.99
N SER A 84 0.11 8.05 -3.96
CA SER A 84 0.56 6.67 -3.78
C SER A 84 0.68 6.35 -2.30
N ASN A 85 0.31 5.13 -1.90
CA ASN A 85 0.43 4.66 -0.53
C ASN A 85 1.79 4.04 -0.19
N ASN A 86 2.64 3.80 -1.19
CA ASN A 86 3.98 3.24 -1.01
C ASN A 86 4.96 3.76 -2.10
N PRO A 87 6.28 3.78 -1.82
CA PRO A 87 7.25 4.35 -2.75
C PRO A 87 7.37 3.57 -4.05
N LEU A 88 7.41 2.23 -4.01
CA LEU A 88 7.52 1.41 -5.23
C LEU A 88 6.39 1.72 -6.22
N HIS A 89 5.17 1.84 -5.73
CA HIS A 89 4.02 2.23 -6.55
C HIS A 89 4.10 3.68 -7.06
N ALA A 90 4.68 4.60 -6.29
CA ALA A 90 4.91 5.96 -6.79
C ALA A 90 5.89 5.96 -7.98
N GLU A 91 6.97 5.17 -7.88
CA GLU A 91 7.95 4.98 -8.95
C GLU A 91 7.32 4.27 -10.15
N GLN A 92 6.38 3.33 -9.92
CA GLN A 92 5.59 2.74 -10.99
C GLN A 92 4.76 3.78 -11.76
N VAL A 93 4.08 4.69 -11.06
CA VAL A 93 3.29 5.74 -11.73
C VAL A 93 4.22 6.62 -12.57
N VAL A 94 5.39 7.00 -12.06
CA VAL A 94 6.40 7.75 -12.82
C VAL A 94 6.85 6.95 -14.05
N TRP A 95 7.16 5.67 -13.89
CA TRP A 95 7.57 4.77 -14.98
C TRP A 95 6.55 4.74 -16.13
N GLN A 96 5.27 4.57 -15.80
CA GLN A 96 4.21 4.37 -16.78
C GLN A 96 3.68 5.67 -17.40
N THR A 97 3.77 6.79 -16.68
CA THR A 97 3.09 8.05 -17.06
C THR A 97 4.04 9.22 -17.27
N GLY A 98 5.28 9.13 -16.77
CA GLY A 98 6.19 10.27 -16.64
C GLY A 98 5.78 11.29 -15.56
N ARG A 99 4.69 11.05 -14.82
CA ARG A 99 4.18 11.95 -13.78
C ARG A 99 4.48 11.44 -12.39
N ARG A 100 5.02 12.32 -11.55
CA ARG A 100 5.16 12.07 -10.12
C ARG A 100 3.87 12.46 -9.40
N ILE A 101 3.36 11.54 -8.60
CA ILE A 101 2.29 11.82 -7.64
C ILE A 101 2.87 11.86 -6.23
N PRO A 102 2.27 12.63 -5.30
CA PRO A 102 2.61 12.57 -3.88
C PRO A 102 2.67 11.14 -3.34
N LEU A 103 3.53 10.93 -2.35
CA LEU A 103 3.62 9.70 -1.56
C LEU A 103 3.06 9.98 -0.17
N LEU A 104 2.06 9.22 0.25
CA LEU A 104 1.51 9.28 1.59
C LEU A 104 1.26 7.87 2.10
N ARG A 105 2.10 7.42 3.04
CA ARG A 105 1.97 6.09 3.61
C ARG A 105 0.76 6.00 4.55
N PRO A 106 0.09 4.85 4.64
CA PRO A 106 -0.96 4.67 5.62
C PRO A 106 -0.43 4.85 7.05
N VAL A 107 -1.14 5.65 7.82
CA VAL A 107 -0.91 5.91 9.27
C VAL A 107 -2.04 5.37 10.15
N VAL A 108 -3.07 4.79 9.53
CA VAL A 108 -4.10 3.95 10.18
C VAL A 108 -4.79 4.68 11.33
N LEU A 109 -5.48 5.78 10.98
CA LEU A 109 -6.23 6.59 11.95
C LEU A 109 -7.64 6.04 12.26
N TYR A 110 -8.07 4.99 11.56
CA TYR A 110 -9.37 4.33 11.78
C TYR A 110 -9.31 3.26 12.89
N ARG A 111 -8.19 3.18 13.61
CA ARG A 111 -7.91 2.21 14.66
C ARG A 111 -7.30 2.92 15.85
N ASP A 112 -7.71 2.49 17.02
CA ASP A 112 -7.25 2.99 18.31
C ASP A 112 -6.38 1.96 19.04
N GLU A 113 -6.30 0.74 18.50
CA GLU A 113 -5.47 -0.32 19.05
C GLU A 113 -3.99 0.08 19.04
N VAL A 114 -3.32 -0.15 20.17
CA VAL A 114 -1.89 0.12 20.35
C VAL A 114 -1.26 -1.15 20.91
N TYR A 115 -0.02 -1.41 20.50
CA TYR A 115 0.79 -2.51 21.03
C TYR A 115 0.76 -2.55 22.56
N ASN A 116 0.23 -3.65 23.09
CA ASN A 116 0.05 -3.90 24.51
C ASN A 116 0.24 -5.41 24.75
N PRO A 117 1.48 -5.90 24.76
CA PRO A 117 1.76 -7.33 24.75
C PRO A 117 1.35 -7.94 26.10
N THR A 118 0.28 -8.73 26.11
CA THR A 118 -0.10 -9.57 27.26
C THR A 118 0.33 -11.03 27.07
N ARG A 119 0.75 -11.39 25.86
CA ARG A 119 1.25 -12.70 25.46
C ARG A 119 2.74 -12.60 25.15
N GLU A 120 3.54 -12.30 26.17
CA GLU A 120 4.97 -11.96 26.03
C GLU A 120 5.86 -13.07 25.47
N ASN A 121 5.39 -14.33 25.49
CA ASN A 121 6.08 -15.49 24.95
C ASN A 121 5.48 -15.99 23.62
N ASP A 122 4.48 -15.29 23.08
CA ASP A 122 3.77 -15.73 21.89
C ASP A 122 4.11 -14.83 20.70
N ILE A 123 4.37 -15.46 19.56
CA ILE A 123 4.70 -14.85 18.28
C ILE A 123 3.58 -15.14 17.29
N LEU A 124 3.08 -14.08 16.65
CA LEU A 124 2.06 -14.21 15.61
C LEU A 124 2.72 -14.39 14.23
N LEU A 125 2.27 -15.40 13.51
CA LEU A 125 2.58 -15.68 12.11
C LEU A 125 1.30 -15.46 11.29
N PRO A 126 0.97 -14.20 10.93
CA PRO A 126 -0.22 -13.92 10.15
C PRO A 126 -0.07 -14.58 8.78
N GLU A 127 -0.98 -15.51 8.50
CA GLU A 127 -0.87 -16.47 7.40
C GLU A 127 -0.77 -15.79 6.02
N PRO A 128 0.18 -16.20 5.15
CA PRO A 128 -0.01 -16.14 3.70
C PRO A 128 -0.96 -17.27 3.25
N ARG A 129 -1.49 -17.19 2.01
CA ARG A 129 -2.43 -18.16 1.43
C ARG A 129 -2.00 -19.65 1.52
N ASP A 130 -0.71 -19.93 1.71
CA ASP A 130 -0.12 -21.28 1.85
C ASP A 130 0.33 -21.58 3.29
N ALA A 131 -0.64 -21.58 4.22
CA ALA A 131 -0.43 -21.54 5.67
C ALA A 131 0.50 -22.62 6.27
N CYS A 132 0.66 -23.80 5.66
CA CYS A 132 1.56 -24.82 6.23
C CYS A 132 3.01 -24.47 6.01
N VAL A 133 3.49 -24.16 4.79
CA VAL A 133 4.94 -24.23 4.51
C VAL A 133 5.77 -23.43 5.52
N LEU A 134 5.40 -22.17 5.79
CA LEU A 134 6.13 -21.35 6.74
C LEU A 134 5.97 -21.80 8.20
N ASN A 135 4.74 -22.01 8.66
CA ASN A 135 4.48 -22.45 10.04
C ASN A 135 5.16 -23.81 10.30
N CYS A 136 5.07 -24.72 9.34
CA CYS A 136 5.66 -26.05 9.34
C CYS A 136 7.21 -25.94 9.37
N LEU A 137 7.82 -25.05 8.57
CA LEU A 137 9.26 -24.79 8.62
C LEU A 137 9.71 -24.21 9.97
N ILE A 138 9.05 -23.15 10.46
CA ILE A 138 9.41 -22.55 11.76
C ILE A 138 9.32 -23.60 12.87
N ARG A 139 8.23 -24.39 12.92
CA ARG A 139 8.08 -25.48 13.90
C ARG A 139 9.19 -26.52 13.76
N ALA A 140 9.54 -26.93 12.54
CA ALA A 140 10.58 -27.93 12.30
C ALA A 140 11.99 -27.46 12.72
N PHE A 141 12.28 -26.16 12.63
CA PHE A 141 13.56 -25.56 13.02
C PHE A 141 13.59 -25.02 14.45
N THR A 142 12.45 -25.00 15.16
CA THR A 142 12.39 -24.53 16.55
C THR A 142 12.98 -25.61 17.46
N PRO A 143 14.07 -25.32 18.20
CA PRO A 143 14.69 -26.32 19.07
C PRO A 143 13.79 -26.67 20.26
N GLU A 144 13.99 -27.86 20.81
CA GLU A 144 13.36 -28.24 22.06
C GLU A 144 13.73 -27.25 23.18
N GLY A 145 12.75 -26.83 23.97
CA GLY A 145 12.95 -25.85 25.04
C GLY A 145 13.05 -24.38 24.58
N TYR A 146 12.81 -24.08 23.30
CA TYR A 146 12.76 -22.69 22.84
C TYR A 146 11.69 -21.87 23.61
N PRO A 147 12.01 -20.66 24.10
CA PRO A 147 11.15 -19.95 25.06
C PRO A 147 9.88 -19.35 24.45
N LEU A 148 9.78 -19.26 23.12
CA LEU A 148 8.66 -18.61 22.44
C LEU A 148 7.78 -19.63 21.68
N LYS A 149 6.49 -19.33 21.61
CA LYS A 149 5.47 -20.14 20.93
C LYS A 149 4.96 -19.42 19.69
N PHE A 150 4.70 -20.16 18.63
CA PHE A 150 4.28 -19.61 17.35
C PHE A 150 2.81 -19.95 17.05
N PHE A 151 2.02 -18.93 16.72
CA PHE A 151 0.59 -19.02 16.46
C PHE A 151 0.27 -18.48 15.08
N GLY A 152 -0.60 -19.18 14.34
CA GLY A 152 -1.18 -18.69 13.11
C GLY A 152 -2.32 -17.71 13.38
N LYS A 153 -2.79 -17.06 12.31
CA LYS A 153 -4.00 -16.22 12.38
C LYS A 153 -5.23 -17.02 12.79
N ALA A 154 -5.32 -18.30 12.38
CA ALA A 154 -6.41 -19.19 12.77
C ALA A 154 -6.47 -19.50 14.28
N ASP A 155 -5.37 -19.31 15.02
CA ASP A 155 -5.29 -19.54 16.47
C ASP A 155 -5.71 -18.29 17.30
N THR A 156 -6.38 -17.32 16.65
CA THR A 156 -6.81 -16.04 17.25
C THR A 156 -8.26 -15.74 16.87
N ASP A 157 -8.88 -14.75 17.52
CA ASP A 157 -10.16 -14.18 17.09
C ASP A 157 -10.07 -13.32 15.81
N ARG A 158 -8.85 -13.18 15.26
CA ARG A 158 -8.53 -12.45 14.03
C ARG A 158 -8.79 -10.94 14.11
N THR A 159 -8.83 -10.38 15.31
CA THR A 159 -8.94 -8.94 15.56
C THR A 159 -7.57 -8.28 15.69
N PHE A 160 -7.50 -6.97 15.45
CA PHE A 160 -6.29 -6.20 15.71
C PHE A 160 -5.96 -6.14 17.20
N GLN A 161 -6.98 -6.10 18.08
CA GLN A 161 -6.79 -6.19 19.52
C GLN A 161 -6.02 -7.46 19.89
N ALA A 162 -6.44 -8.63 19.37
CA ALA A 162 -5.68 -9.86 19.57
C ALA A 162 -4.26 -9.77 19.00
N PHE A 163 -4.06 -9.18 17.82
CA PHE A 163 -2.72 -9.05 17.24
C PHE A 163 -1.79 -8.15 18.09
N THR A 164 -2.31 -7.08 18.68
CA THR A 164 -1.53 -6.19 19.57
C THR A 164 -1.14 -6.83 20.90
N SER A 165 -1.74 -7.97 21.25
CA SER A 165 -1.44 -8.72 22.48
C SER A 165 -0.21 -9.63 22.37
N PHE A 166 0.23 -9.97 21.15
CA PHE A 166 1.41 -10.80 20.92
C PHE A 166 2.70 -10.03 21.19
N ARG A 167 3.76 -10.73 21.57
CA ARG A 167 5.10 -10.15 21.73
C ARG A 167 5.58 -9.47 20.45
N ALA A 168 5.44 -10.15 19.32
CA ALA A 168 5.83 -9.66 18.01
C ALA A 168 5.09 -10.41 16.90
N VAL A 169 5.19 -9.87 15.68
CA VAL A 169 4.73 -10.49 14.45
C VAL A 169 5.92 -10.87 13.59
N VAL A 170 5.91 -12.08 13.03
CA VAL A 170 6.83 -12.45 11.95
C VAL A 170 6.05 -12.48 10.65
N LEU A 171 6.28 -11.48 9.79
CA LEU A 171 5.50 -11.22 8.59
C LEU A 171 6.26 -11.64 7.33
N PHE A 172 5.61 -12.45 6.49
CA PHE A 172 6.11 -12.87 5.18
C PHE A 172 5.21 -12.32 4.08
N PRO A 173 5.43 -11.07 3.65
CA PRO A 173 4.55 -10.38 2.74
C PRO A 173 4.45 -11.13 1.40
N HIS A 174 3.29 -11.04 0.77
CA HIS A 174 3.00 -11.65 -0.54
C HIS A 174 2.73 -10.60 -1.62
N ASP A 175 2.64 -9.33 -1.21
CA ASP A 175 2.39 -8.14 -2.02
C ASP A 175 3.34 -7.03 -1.49
N PHE A 176 3.67 -6.02 -2.30
CA PHE A 176 4.44 -4.83 -1.91
C PHE A 176 3.61 -3.79 -1.15
N ALA A 177 2.29 -3.85 -1.26
CA ALA A 177 1.37 -2.90 -0.63
C ALA A 177 0.42 -3.56 0.39
N LEU A 178 0.95 -4.44 1.24
CA LEU A 178 0.13 -5.19 2.19
C LEU A 178 -0.43 -4.29 3.31
N MET A 179 -1.74 -4.01 3.30
CA MET A 179 -2.36 -3.14 4.32
C MET A 179 -2.14 -3.60 5.77
N THR A 180 -2.15 -4.91 6.01
CA THR A 180 -1.87 -5.48 7.34
C THR A 180 -0.48 -5.14 7.87
N PHE A 181 0.52 -4.96 7.00
CA PHE A 181 1.82 -4.46 7.43
C PHE A 181 1.70 -3.04 8.00
N TYR A 182 1.04 -2.13 7.28
CA TYR A 182 0.89 -0.74 7.74
C TYR A 182 0.02 -0.65 9.00
N GLU A 183 -1.00 -1.49 9.13
CA GLU A 183 -1.82 -1.62 10.35
C GLU A 183 -0.97 -2.02 11.55
N LEU A 184 -0.24 -3.14 11.46
CA LEU A 184 0.64 -3.60 12.52
C LEU A 184 1.72 -2.57 12.86
N TYR A 185 2.32 -1.95 11.83
CA TYR A 185 3.36 -0.95 12.01
C TYR A 185 2.81 0.28 12.74
N ALA A 186 1.65 0.78 12.33
CA ALA A 186 1.04 1.97 12.92
C ALA A 186 0.60 1.74 14.37
N MET A 187 0.15 0.53 14.71
CA MET A 187 -0.14 0.15 16.10
C MET A 187 1.14 -0.03 16.95
N GLY A 188 2.32 0.00 16.31
CA GLY A 188 3.61 -0.20 16.97
C GLY A 188 3.86 -1.66 17.34
N VAL A 189 3.24 -2.63 16.69
CA VAL A 189 3.53 -4.05 16.91
C VAL A 189 4.91 -4.35 16.29
N PRO A 190 5.88 -4.87 17.05
CA PRO A 190 7.19 -5.23 16.50
C PRO A 190 7.06 -6.25 15.37
N ILE A 191 7.68 -5.96 14.23
CA ILE A 191 7.58 -6.77 13.00
C ILE A 191 8.97 -7.31 12.65
N PHE A 192 9.03 -8.62 12.44
CA PHE A 192 10.19 -9.35 11.93
C PHE A 192 9.93 -9.82 10.51
N MET A 193 10.87 -9.61 9.60
CA MET A 193 10.73 -9.95 8.18
C MET A 193 12.01 -10.55 7.61
N PRO A 194 11.93 -11.42 6.59
CA PRO A 194 13.12 -11.89 5.88
C PRO A 194 13.87 -10.72 5.26
N SER A 195 15.21 -10.72 5.35
CA SER A 195 16.06 -9.67 4.78
C SER A 195 16.20 -9.75 3.25
N HIS A 196 15.81 -10.88 2.65
CA HIS A 196 15.95 -11.11 1.20
C HIS A 196 14.59 -11.24 0.53
N MET A 197 14.48 -10.64 -0.65
CA MET A 197 13.25 -10.64 -1.46
C MET A 197 13.13 -11.84 -2.41
N SER A 198 13.92 -12.91 -2.24
CA SER A 198 13.91 -14.07 -3.16
C SER A 198 12.52 -14.69 -3.36
N LYS A 199 11.63 -14.57 -2.37
CA LYS A 199 10.22 -14.97 -2.48
C LYS A 199 9.47 -14.23 -3.61
N TYR A 200 9.85 -12.99 -3.91
CA TYR A 200 9.27 -12.16 -4.97
C TYR A 200 9.87 -12.41 -6.35
N LEU A 201 10.90 -13.27 -6.46
CA LEU A 201 11.35 -13.79 -7.76
C LEU A 201 10.30 -14.74 -8.37
N PHE A 202 9.35 -15.23 -7.57
CA PHE A 202 8.28 -16.07 -8.07
C PHE A 202 7.13 -15.20 -8.62
N PRO A 203 6.76 -15.38 -9.90
CA PRO A 203 5.99 -14.40 -10.67
C PRO A 203 4.53 -14.23 -10.26
N TYR A 204 4.00 -15.07 -9.37
CA TYR A 204 2.56 -15.19 -9.14
C TYR A 204 1.88 -14.01 -8.42
N SER A 205 2.64 -13.10 -7.81
CA SER A 205 2.05 -11.92 -7.13
C SER A 205 2.74 -10.58 -7.42
N ALA A 206 3.99 -10.58 -7.87
CA ALA A 206 4.79 -9.36 -8.07
C ALA A 206 5.05 -9.00 -9.53
N THR A 207 5.03 -9.97 -10.44
CA THR A 207 5.31 -9.74 -11.86
C THR A 207 4.14 -10.27 -12.67
N VAL A 208 3.25 -9.39 -13.07
CA VAL A 208 2.41 -9.65 -14.22
C VAL A 208 3.07 -8.84 -15.33
N PRO A 209 3.92 -9.43 -16.21
CA PRO A 209 4.57 -8.69 -17.31
C PRO A 209 3.57 -7.87 -18.13
N LEU A 210 2.31 -8.29 -18.14
CA LEU A 210 1.17 -7.55 -18.67
C LEU A 210 1.14 -6.11 -18.12
N LEU A 211 1.33 -5.89 -16.83
CA LEU A 211 1.19 -4.56 -16.21
C LEU A 211 2.40 -3.63 -16.42
N ASP A 212 3.41 -4.01 -17.19
CA ASP A 212 4.59 -3.17 -17.51
C ASP A 212 4.42 -2.37 -18.81
N TYR A 213 3.19 -2.11 -19.24
CA TYR A 213 2.96 -1.28 -20.41
C TYR A 213 3.37 0.16 -20.17
N VAL A 214 4.04 0.72 -21.17
CA VAL A 214 4.51 2.09 -21.17
C VAL A 214 4.24 2.69 -22.56
N PRO A 215 3.47 3.79 -22.67
CA PRO A 215 3.22 4.45 -23.94
C PRO A 215 4.52 4.90 -24.64
N SER A 216 4.53 4.87 -25.98
CA SER A 216 5.72 5.19 -26.79
C SER A 216 6.21 6.62 -26.62
N ASP A 217 5.31 7.58 -26.44
CA ASP A 217 5.61 8.99 -26.13
C ASP A 217 6.32 9.15 -24.78
N VAL A 218 5.97 8.32 -23.78
CA VAL A 218 6.72 8.31 -22.51
C VAL A 218 8.05 7.58 -22.69
N GLN A 219 8.13 6.54 -23.53
CA GLN A 219 9.38 5.80 -23.81
C GLN A 219 10.47 6.65 -24.47
N GLN A 220 10.08 7.55 -25.37
CA GLN A 220 11.01 8.41 -26.11
C GLN A 220 11.54 9.59 -25.29
N GLY A 221 11.11 9.71 -24.03
CA GLY A 221 11.36 10.87 -23.19
C GLY A 221 10.29 11.92 -23.42
N CYS A 222 9.42 12.12 -22.43
CA CYS A 222 8.50 13.25 -22.43
C CYS A 222 9.18 14.49 -21.87
N GLU A 223 8.81 15.67 -22.39
CA GLU A 223 9.36 16.94 -21.94
C GLU A 223 9.04 17.16 -20.44
N GLY A 224 10.09 17.37 -19.63
CA GLY A 224 9.98 17.52 -18.18
C GLY A 224 9.83 16.22 -17.38
N CYS A 225 9.95 15.06 -18.03
CA CYS A 225 9.95 13.77 -17.33
C CYS A 225 11.33 13.46 -16.73
N GLU A 226 11.33 12.81 -15.57
CA GLU A 226 12.56 12.38 -14.92
C GLU A 226 13.26 11.26 -15.72
N GLU A 227 14.58 11.15 -15.54
CA GLU A 227 15.33 10.02 -16.06
C GLU A 227 14.74 8.73 -15.50
N ARG A 228 14.47 7.79 -16.41
CA ARG A 228 13.88 6.51 -16.03
C ARG A 228 14.89 5.65 -15.29
N ALA A 229 14.38 4.92 -14.29
CA ALA A 229 15.14 3.87 -13.65
C ALA A 229 15.65 2.84 -14.68
N PRO A 230 16.79 2.17 -14.44
CA PRO A 230 17.31 1.16 -15.37
C PRO A 230 16.45 -0.12 -15.45
N TYR A 231 15.52 -0.32 -14.51
CA TYR A 231 14.66 -1.50 -14.44
C TYR A 231 13.21 -1.08 -14.23
N SER A 232 12.24 -1.80 -14.80
CA SER A 232 10.84 -1.55 -14.45
C SER A 232 10.52 -1.98 -13.01
N PRO A 233 9.75 -1.19 -12.24
CA PRO A 233 9.27 -1.60 -10.92
C PRO A 233 8.28 -2.76 -10.96
N MET A 234 7.72 -3.08 -12.14
CA MET A 234 6.83 -4.21 -12.38
C MET A 234 7.57 -5.45 -12.89
N ASN A 235 8.85 -5.33 -13.21
CA ASN A 235 9.67 -6.41 -13.75
C ASN A 235 10.82 -6.76 -12.80
N LEU A 236 10.48 -7.43 -11.70
CA LEU A 236 11.41 -7.86 -10.65
C LEU A 236 12.01 -9.25 -10.91
N ASN A 237 12.16 -9.63 -12.18
CA ASN A 237 12.57 -10.98 -12.58
C ASN A 237 14.10 -11.21 -12.55
N SER A 238 14.88 -10.19 -12.21
CA SER A 238 16.34 -10.27 -12.10
C SER A 238 16.82 -9.83 -10.73
N GLY A 239 17.93 -10.40 -10.26
CA GLY A 239 18.56 -9.98 -9.01
C GLY A 239 18.97 -8.50 -9.02
N ALA A 240 19.33 -7.96 -10.18
CA ALA A 240 19.70 -6.55 -10.33
C ALA A 240 18.49 -5.61 -10.16
N ALA A 241 17.36 -5.92 -10.83
CA ALA A 241 16.11 -5.19 -10.66
C ALA A 241 15.61 -5.27 -9.21
N LEU A 242 15.66 -6.46 -8.60
CA LEU A 242 15.25 -6.65 -7.22
C LEU A 242 16.11 -5.83 -6.24
N LYS A 243 17.43 -5.86 -6.41
CA LYS A 243 18.37 -5.06 -5.61
C LYS A 243 18.17 -3.56 -5.81
N HIS A 244 17.75 -3.13 -7.00
CA HIS A 244 17.43 -1.73 -7.26
C HIS A 244 16.17 -1.30 -6.50
N TRP A 245 15.10 -2.09 -6.58
CA TRP A 245 13.78 -1.72 -6.06
C TRP A 245 13.55 -2.05 -4.57
N VAL A 246 14.31 -2.96 -3.96
CA VAL A 246 14.16 -3.32 -2.54
C VAL A 246 14.24 -2.11 -1.60
N ASN A 247 15.10 -1.15 -1.92
CA ASN A 247 15.26 0.10 -1.16
C ASN A 247 14.11 1.11 -1.37
N LYS A 248 13.04 0.71 -2.07
CA LYS A 248 11.80 1.48 -2.24
C LYS A 248 10.58 0.73 -1.69
N VAL A 249 10.77 -0.47 -1.15
CA VAL A 249 9.70 -1.28 -0.57
C VAL A 249 9.65 -1.02 0.93
N ASP A 250 8.49 -0.60 1.43
CA ASP A 250 8.32 -0.12 2.81
C ASP A 250 8.69 -1.14 3.89
N PHE A 251 8.62 -2.44 3.58
CA PHE A 251 9.11 -3.50 4.45
C PHE A 251 10.59 -3.40 4.81
N PHE A 252 11.39 -2.80 3.93
CA PHE A 252 12.85 -2.72 4.09
C PHE A 252 13.34 -1.31 4.44
N VAL A 253 12.48 -0.30 4.26
CA VAL A 253 12.87 1.11 4.50
C VAL A 253 12.18 1.76 5.68
N LEU A 254 11.05 1.22 6.16
CA LEU A 254 10.47 1.75 7.39
C LEU A 254 11.37 1.38 8.56
N PRO A 255 11.67 2.35 9.46
CA PRO A 255 12.56 2.09 10.58
C PRO A 255 11.95 1.06 11.51
N GLU A 256 12.80 0.40 12.31
CA GLU A 256 12.39 -0.58 13.33
C GLU A 256 11.78 -1.89 12.83
N VAL A 257 11.63 -2.08 11.51
CA VAL A 257 11.37 -3.43 10.97
C VAL A 257 12.62 -4.28 11.15
N GLN A 258 12.48 -5.40 11.85
CA GLN A 258 13.59 -6.29 12.16
C GLN A 258 13.81 -7.28 11.02
N LEU A 259 14.91 -7.13 10.30
CA LEU A 259 15.25 -8.01 9.19
C LEU A 259 16.08 -9.21 9.67
N PHE A 260 15.73 -10.42 9.23
CA PHE A 260 16.50 -11.63 9.54
C PHE A 260 16.96 -12.36 8.26
N PRO A 261 18.19 -12.91 8.22
CA PRO A 261 18.73 -13.56 7.03
C PRO A 261 18.27 -15.01 6.84
N SER A 262 17.77 -15.66 7.91
CA SER A 262 17.35 -17.07 7.90
C SER A 262 16.42 -17.38 9.07
N ILE A 263 15.77 -18.55 9.09
CA ILE A 263 14.96 -19.00 10.23
C ILE A 263 15.83 -19.11 11.50
N ALA A 264 17.06 -19.61 11.40
CA ALA A 264 17.98 -19.64 12.55
C ALA A 264 18.27 -18.22 13.08
N GLY A 265 18.51 -17.25 12.19
CA GLY A 265 18.70 -15.86 12.57
C GLY A 265 17.45 -15.24 13.20
N LEU A 266 16.26 -15.61 12.74
CA LEU A 266 14.99 -15.21 13.35
C LEU A 266 14.87 -15.74 14.79
N LEU A 267 15.13 -17.05 14.98
CA LEU A 267 15.05 -17.71 16.29
C LEU A 267 16.09 -17.16 17.28
N ASP A 268 17.25 -16.72 16.79
CA ASP A 268 18.27 -16.04 17.60
C ASP A 268 17.85 -14.59 17.93
N ALA A 269 17.22 -13.88 17.01
CA ALA A 269 16.84 -12.48 17.19
C ALA A 269 15.63 -12.28 18.13
N LEU A 270 14.58 -13.11 18.02
CA LEU A 270 13.30 -12.90 18.72
C LEU A 270 13.42 -12.81 20.26
N PRO A 271 14.18 -13.69 20.96
CA PRO A 271 14.28 -13.64 22.41
C PRO A 271 15.08 -12.43 22.93
N ARG A 272 16.00 -11.89 22.12
CA ARG A 272 16.92 -10.81 22.50
C ARG A 272 16.37 -9.42 22.17
N ALA A 273 15.32 -9.33 21.37
CA ALA A 273 14.78 -8.05 20.95
C ALA A 273 14.07 -7.31 22.09
N ASP A 274 14.42 -6.04 22.27
CA ASP A 274 13.68 -5.08 23.11
C ASP A 274 12.44 -4.59 22.33
N VAL A 275 11.38 -5.38 22.44
CA VAL A 275 10.13 -5.18 21.73
C VAL A 275 9.40 -3.89 22.15
N HIS A 276 9.61 -3.41 23.38
CA HIS A 276 9.02 -2.16 23.85
C HIS A 276 9.72 -0.95 23.23
N ALA A 277 11.06 -0.96 23.20
CA ALA A 277 11.81 0.13 22.58
C ALA A 277 11.59 0.19 21.06
N ILE A 278 11.52 -0.96 20.38
CA ILE A 278 11.12 -1.06 18.96
C ILE A 278 9.74 -0.43 18.76
N SER A 279 8.75 -0.87 19.55
CA SER A 279 7.38 -0.37 19.47
C SER A 279 7.26 1.15 19.67
N GLN A 280 8.00 1.71 20.63
CA GLN A 280 8.03 3.14 20.87
C GLN A 280 8.54 3.91 19.64
N ARG A 281 9.69 3.50 19.08
CA ARG A 281 10.28 4.16 17.91
C ARG A 281 9.41 4.03 16.65
N MET A 282 8.68 2.92 16.49
CA MET A 282 7.68 2.77 15.43
C MET A 282 6.54 3.80 15.55
N ARG A 283 6.04 4.04 16.77
CA ARG A 283 4.99 5.04 17.02
C ARG A 283 5.49 6.47 16.81
N GLU A 284 6.71 6.78 17.23
CA GLU A 284 7.36 8.07 16.95
C GLU A 284 7.47 8.29 15.44
N ASN A 285 7.90 7.28 14.68
CA ASN A 285 7.92 7.34 13.22
C ASN A 285 6.51 7.53 12.61
N ARG A 286 5.49 6.84 13.13
CA ARG A 286 4.10 7.05 12.70
C ARG A 286 3.67 8.51 12.88
N GLN A 287 3.99 9.12 14.02
CA GLN A 287 3.63 10.51 14.28
C GLN A 287 4.31 11.45 13.28
N SER A 288 5.61 11.28 13.02
CA SER A 288 6.31 12.06 11.99
C SER A 288 5.67 11.92 10.61
N ARG A 289 5.26 10.70 10.21
CA ARG A 289 4.59 10.49 8.92
C ARG A 289 3.19 11.11 8.85
N LEU A 290 2.48 11.17 9.98
CA LEU A 290 1.21 11.88 10.08
C LEU A 290 1.43 13.37 9.83
N ASP A 291 2.43 13.95 10.49
CA ASP A 291 2.78 15.37 10.39
C ASP A 291 3.19 15.74 8.94
N ASP A 292 4.02 14.92 8.30
CA ASP A 292 4.42 15.08 6.89
C ASP A 292 3.21 15.08 5.93
N GLY A 293 2.18 14.29 6.27
CA GLY A 293 0.95 14.17 5.48
C GLY A 293 -0.02 15.33 5.65
N LEU A 294 0.06 16.11 6.74
CA LEU A 294 -0.91 17.16 7.07
C LEU A 294 -1.03 18.21 5.96
N GLY A 295 0.10 18.59 5.35
CA GLY A 295 0.11 19.56 4.26
C GLY A 295 -0.67 19.09 3.04
N PHE A 296 -0.60 17.79 2.71
CA PHE A 296 -1.39 17.21 1.62
C PHE A 296 -2.89 17.23 1.97
N TRP A 297 -3.25 16.71 3.15
CA TRP A 297 -4.65 16.66 3.57
C TRP A 297 -5.29 18.04 3.67
N ARG A 298 -4.56 19.04 4.17
CA ARG A 298 -5.03 20.43 4.21
C ARG A 298 -5.41 20.95 2.83
N ARG A 299 -4.59 20.71 1.80
CA ARG A 299 -4.90 21.14 0.42
C ARG A 299 -6.14 20.45 -0.13
N VAL A 300 -6.30 19.14 0.11
CA VAL A 300 -7.50 18.39 -0.30
C VAL A 300 -8.75 18.98 0.36
N THR A 301 -8.68 19.22 1.67
CA THR A 301 -9.76 19.80 2.46
C THR A 301 -10.11 21.22 2.01
N GLU A 302 -9.11 22.09 1.80
CA GLU A 302 -9.32 23.44 1.28
C GLU A 302 -9.97 23.44 -0.11
N SER A 303 -9.55 22.55 -1.02
CA SER A 303 -10.18 22.40 -2.34
C SER A 303 -11.65 21.98 -2.21
N THR A 304 -11.91 21.03 -1.32
CA THR A 304 -13.26 20.51 -1.05
C THR A 304 -14.19 21.61 -0.52
N PHE A 305 -13.71 22.47 0.37
CA PHE A 305 -14.50 23.56 0.95
C PHE A 305 -14.66 24.77 0.02
N ARG A 306 -13.76 25.01 -0.94
CA ARG A 306 -14.02 26.07 -1.95
C ARG A 306 -15.19 25.72 -2.88
N ASP A 307 -15.41 24.43 -3.13
CA ASP A 307 -16.45 23.93 -4.03
C ASP A 307 -17.84 23.86 -3.39
N GLY A 308 -17.90 23.84 -2.05
CA GLY A 308 -19.13 23.98 -1.30
C GLY A 308 -19.13 25.34 -0.63
N LEU A 309 -20.02 26.26 -1.04
CA LEU A 309 -20.43 27.41 -0.22
C LEU A 309 -21.15 26.89 1.04
N VAL A 310 -20.42 26.16 1.89
CA VAL A 310 -20.78 25.77 3.24
C VAL A 310 -19.88 26.64 4.09
N GLU A 311 -20.44 27.67 4.73
CA GLU A 311 -19.71 28.46 5.71
C GLU A 311 -19.09 27.50 6.73
N LEU A 312 -17.74 27.50 6.80
CA LEU A 312 -17.05 26.79 7.87
C LEU A 312 -17.57 27.39 9.19
N PRO A 313 -18.02 26.56 10.15
CA PRO A 313 -18.32 27.07 11.48
C PRO A 313 -17.05 27.74 12.01
N ARG A 314 -17.13 29.06 12.24
CA ARG A 314 -16.02 29.82 12.81
C ARG A 314 -15.75 29.25 14.19
N SER A 315 -14.60 28.59 14.34
CA SER A 315 -14.03 28.14 15.61
C SER A 315 -13.61 29.33 16.46
#